data_AF-A0A3L6PX30-F1
#
_entry.id   AF-A0A3L6PX30-F1
#
_cell.length_a   1.000
_cell.length_b   1.000
_cell.length_c   1.000
_cell.angle_alpha   90.00
_cell.angle_beta   90.00
_cell.angle_gamma   90.00
#
_symmetry.space_group_name_H-M   'P 1'
#
loop_
_entity.id
_entity.type
_entity.pdbx_description
1 polymer ?
#
loop_
_entity_poly.entity_id
_entity_poly.type
_entity_poly.pdbx_seq_one_letter_code
_entity_poly.pdbx_strand_id
1 'polypeptide(L)'
;MGDQERARGLSRLRRWRLLAASGGRQAGSRNRGVSCRGTRPQAAGGNGLVAAQGRASMGVRRWAHGRNKGGSAQGMGEWQAHGRNGWLRARACAPGGGRRRLVYVGCHSWETALIVQSFYATGLTEEFGSTLQKAHEFLKNAQVTQNLPNYKSYYRERTKGSWTLTNGENFWPIADTTAESLKAILLLSKINPDLVGDPIKEERLYDAVDCLLSYVNKDGTLSSAECKRTTSWVEFINPSESFRNIIVDYPYPECTSSLIQALILFRGICPMYRREEIEKIIKNGASFIEKTQRKDGSWYGSWAEYVDGGSPHAVNTAMAILALLYAGQIEHDPTPLYRAAKELINMQMETGEFPQQSIHSKIYVKGFIHSLFAAVWALCNLIITRNAMKYHD
;
A
#
# COMPACT_ATOMS: atom_id res chain seq x y z
N MET A 1 -6.88 5.68 -37.77
CA MET A 1 -7.95 6.05 -36.82
C MET A 1 -7.39 7.17 -35.97
N GLY A 2 -7.84 8.42 -36.14
CA GLY A 2 -7.20 9.61 -35.53
C GLY A 2 -8.18 10.48 -34.74
N ASP A 3 -9.01 11.25 -35.46
CA ASP A 3 -9.71 12.36 -34.81
C ASP A 3 -11.01 11.99 -34.07
N GLN A 4 -11.73 10.93 -34.47
CA GLN A 4 -12.93 10.51 -33.75
C GLN A 4 -12.63 10.02 -32.34
N GLU A 5 -11.55 9.25 -32.14
CA GLU A 5 -11.15 8.78 -30.80
C GLU A 5 -10.59 9.93 -29.97
N ARG A 6 -9.83 10.85 -30.58
CA ARG A 6 -9.34 12.08 -29.95
C ARG A 6 -10.49 12.98 -29.46
N ALA A 7 -11.55 13.15 -30.26
CA ALA A 7 -12.75 13.90 -29.89
C ALA A 7 -13.56 13.19 -28.77
N ARG A 8 -13.66 11.86 -28.80
CA ARG A 8 -14.26 11.06 -27.72
C ARG A 8 -13.46 11.17 -26.41
N GLY A 9 -12.13 11.17 -26.48
CA GLY A 9 -11.25 11.39 -25.32
C GLY A 9 -11.43 12.77 -24.70
N LEU A 10 -11.34 13.84 -25.51
CA LEU A 10 -11.46 15.23 -25.03
C LEU A 10 -12.85 15.56 -24.46
N SER A 11 -13.92 15.01 -25.04
CA SER A 11 -15.28 15.19 -24.53
C SER A 11 -15.52 14.44 -23.20
N ARG A 12 -14.96 13.24 -23.04
CA ARG A 12 -14.93 12.53 -21.74
C ARG A 12 -14.14 13.31 -20.68
N LEU A 13 -13.02 13.93 -21.06
CA LEU A 13 -12.16 14.73 -20.18
C LEU A 13 -12.87 15.98 -19.62
N ARG A 14 -13.68 16.67 -20.43
CA ARG A 14 -14.55 17.77 -19.94
C ARG A 14 -15.61 17.27 -18.96
N ARG A 15 -16.24 16.12 -19.25
CA ARG A 15 -17.28 15.53 -18.38
C ARG A 15 -16.72 15.11 -17.01
N TRP A 16 -15.50 14.56 -16.96
CA TRP A 16 -14.83 14.17 -15.71
C TRP A 16 -14.37 15.35 -14.86
N ARG A 17 -13.86 16.44 -15.45
CA ARG A 17 -13.53 17.68 -14.70
C ARG A 17 -14.76 18.26 -13.98
N LEU A 18 -15.93 18.20 -14.63
CA LEU A 18 -17.19 18.65 -14.02
C LEU A 18 -17.65 17.74 -12.88
N LEU A 19 -17.51 16.42 -13.03
CA LEU A 19 -17.84 15.46 -11.96
C LEU A 19 -16.94 15.65 -10.73
N ALA A 20 -15.62 15.76 -10.92
CA ALA A 20 -14.67 16.01 -9.85
C ALA A 20 -14.95 17.35 -9.11
N ALA A 21 -15.32 18.41 -9.84
CA ALA A 21 -15.70 19.69 -9.24
C ALA A 21 -17.05 19.64 -8.51
N SER A 22 -17.97 18.78 -8.94
CA SER A 22 -19.31 18.64 -8.33
C SER A 22 -19.32 17.85 -7.02
N GLY A 23 -18.40 16.89 -6.84
CA GLY A 23 -18.28 16.08 -5.63
C GLY A 23 -17.96 16.89 -4.36
N GLY A 24 -17.39 18.10 -4.51
CA GLY A 24 -17.06 19.01 -3.42
C GLY A 24 -18.18 19.96 -2.97
N ARG A 25 -19.42 19.86 -3.49
CA ARG A 25 -20.51 20.80 -3.15
C ARG A 25 -21.88 20.15 -2.90
N GLN A 26 -21.99 19.38 -1.81
CA GLN A 26 -23.20 19.17 -1.00
C GLN A 26 -22.79 18.42 0.29
N ALA A 27 -23.26 18.72 1.50
CA ALA A 27 -24.37 19.57 1.90
C ALA A 27 -24.02 20.47 3.10
N GLY A 28 -24.30 21.78 2.98
CA GLY A 28 -24.30 22.70 4.12
C GLY A 28 -25.68 22.77 4.75
N SER A 29 -25.91 22.05 5.85
CA SER A 29 -27.13 22.22 6.65
C SER A 29 -27.02 23.48 7.51
N ARG A 30 -27.77 24.51 7.13
CA ARG A 30 -28.03 25.67 8.01
C ARG A 30 -28.63 25.15 9.31
N ASN A 31 -28.07 25.54 10.47
CA ASN A 31 -28.90 25.65 11.67
C ASN A 31 -28.53 26.88 12.49
N ARG A 32 -29.55 27.44 13.15
CA ARG A 32 -29.54 28.80 13.69
C ARG A 32 -28.81 28.85 15.04
N GLY A 33 -28.19 29.99 15.35
CA GLY A 33 -27.39 30.15 16.56
C GLY A 33 -28.21 30.25 17.84
N VAL A 34 -27.59 29.86 18.95
CA VAL A 34 -27.92 30.30 20.30
C VAL A 34 -26.60 30.68 20.98
N SER A 35 -26.50 31.93 21.45
CA SER A 35 -25.34 32.38 22.23
C SER A 35 -25.53 32.01 23.70
N CYS A 36 -24.47 31.55 24.37
CA CYS A 36 -24.34 31.67 25.82
C CYS A 36 -22.99 32.26 26.18
N ARG A 37 -23.00 33.25 27.07
CA ARG A 37 -21.82 33.96 27.57
C ARG A 37 -21.04 33.06 28.54
N GLY A 38 -19.73 33.26 28.63
CA GLY A 38 -18.87 32.47 29.50
C GLY A 38 -18.78 32.99 30.94
N THR A 39 -18.14 32.19 31.80
CA THR A 39 -17.65 32.57 33.12
C THR A 39 -16.34 31.83 33.45
N ARG A 40 -15.26 32.58 33.70
CA ARG A 40 -14.19 32.24 34.67
C ARG A 40 -14.67 32.74 36.06
N PRO A 41 -14.26 32.17 37.22
CA PRO A 41 -12.85 32.05 37.67
C PRO A 41 -12.55 30.64 38.27
N GLN A 42 -11.51 30.34 39.05
CA GLN A 42 -10.41 31.12 39.65
C GLN A 42 -9.10 30.27 39.72
N ALA A 43 -8.21 30.51 40.68
CA ALA A 43 -7.01 29.69 40.95
C ALA A 43 -6.69 29.58 42.45
N ALA A 44 -6.08 28.46 42.85
CA ALA A 44 -5.29 28.23 44.07
C ALA A 44 -4.47 26.93 43.83
N GLY A 45 -3.23 26.71 44.31
CA GLY A 45 -2.39 27.51 45.21
C GLY A 45 -1.99 26.69 46.45
N GLY A 46 -0.80 26.06 46.46
CA GLY A 46 -0.29 25.34 47.65
C GLY A 46 0.92 24.43 47.37
N ASN A 47 2.01 24.61 48.13
CA ASN A 47 3.27 23.86 48.04
C ASN A 47 3.32 22.63 48.97
N GLY A 48 4.23 21.68 48.71
CA GLY A 48 4.61 20.63 49.66
C GLY A 48 5.72 19.69 49.16
N LEU A 49 6.86 19.68 49.84
CA LEU A 49 8.03 18.82 49.58
C LEU A 49 8.01 17.52 50.41
N VAL A 50 8.84 16.56 49.99
CA VAL A 50 9.63 15.54 50.74
C VAL A 50 9.47 14.12 50.17
N ALA A 51 10.60 13.41 50.10
CA ALA A 51 10.77 12.10 49.47
C ALA A 51 10.74 10.93 50.46
N ALA A 52 10.37 9.73 49.98
CA ALA A 52 10.83 8.45 50.53
C ALA A 52 10.62 7.30 49.51
N GLN A 53 11.45 6.26 49.61
CA GLN A 53 11.40 5.06 48.76
C GLN A 53 10.29 4.09 49.19
N GLY A 54 9.76 3.29 48.26
CA GLY A 54 8.88 2.15 48.60
C GLY A 54 8.58 1.26 47.40
N ARG A 55 9.04 0.01 47.42
CA ARG A 55 8.62 -1.02 46.45
C ARG A 55 7.21 -1.49 46.78
N ALA A 56 6.28 -1.42 45.83
CA ALA A 56 5.04 -2.20 45.89
C ALA A 56 4.45 -2.46 44.49
N SER A 57 3.98 -3.69 44.32
CA SER A 57 3.19 -4.27 43.22
C SER A 57 2.21 -3.33 42.51
N MET A 58 2.23 -3.34 41.16
CA MET A 58 1.15 -2.77 40.35
C MET A 58 -0.12 -3.63 40.45
N GLY A 59 -1.03 -3.23 41.33
CA GLY A 59 -2.40 -3.73 41.36
C GLY A 59 -3.24 -3.16 40.22
N VAL A 60 -3.91 -4.04 39.46
CA VAL A 60 -4.85 -3.67 38.39
C VAL A 60 -6.05 -2.90 38.97
N ARG A 61 -6.19 -1.61 38.65
CA ARG A 61 -7.39 -0.82 38.98
C ARG A 61 -8.34 -0.78 37.79
N ARG A 62 -9.52 -1.40 37.95
CA ARG A 62 -10.68 -1.20 37.06
C ARG A 62 -11.10 0.27 37.10
N TRP A 63 -11.34 0.87 35.93
CA TRP A 63 -12.14 2.09 35.81
C TRP A 63 -13.61 1.74 35.55
N ALA A 64 -14.51 2.54 36.11
CA ALA A 64 -15.95 2.25 36.17
C ALA A 64 -16.71 2.72 34.91
N HIS A 65 -17.84 2.07 34.64
CA HIS A 65 -18.75 2.47 33.56
C HIS A 65 -19.47 3.80 33.87
N GLY A 66 -19.17 4.84 33.09
CA GLY A 66 -20.08 5.96 32.88
C GLY A 66 -20.92 5.71 31.62
N ARG A 67 -22.22 5.39 31.77
CA ARG A 67 -23.14 5.37 30.62
C ARG A 67 -23.55 6.81 30.33
N ASN A 68 -23.33 7.29 29.11
CA ASN A 68 -24.10 8.40 28.57
C ASN A 68 -24.62 8.02 27.18
N LYS A 69 -25.92 8.24 26.93
CA LYS A 69 -26.60 7.85 25.68
C LYS A 69 -26.81 9.06 24.79
N GLY A 70 -26.45 8.96 23.51
CA GLY A 70 -26.90 9.88 22.46
C GLY A 70 -25.77 10.32 21.54
N GLY A 71 -25.89 10.00 20.24
CA GLY A 71 -24.93 10.37 19.19
C GLY A 71 -24.49 9.15 18.37
N SER A 72 -25.01 9.04 17.15
CA SER A 72 -24.76 7.90 16.26
C SER A 72 -23.39 7.99 15.57
N ALA A 73 -22.44 7.15 15.99
CA ALA A 73 -21.24 6.82 15.22
C ALA A 73 -21.27 5.32 14.87
N GLN A 74 -21.81 4.97 13.69
CA GLN A 74 -21.67 3.62 13.15
C GLN A 74 -20.28 3.45 12.56
N GLY A 75 -19.52 2.43 12.99
CA GLY A 75 -18.32 2.00 12.26
C GLY A 75 -17.02 1.80 13.03
N MET A 76 -17.00 1.77 14.36
CA MET A 76 -15.84 1.28 15.13
C MET A 76 -16.28 0.20 16.12
N GLY A 77 -15.80 -1.03 15.92
CA GLY A 77 -16.12 -2.16 16.79
C GLY A 77 -15.32 -2.12 18.08
N GLU A 78 -15.98 -2.29 19.23
CA GLU A 78 -15.32 -2.43 20.54
C GLU A 78 -14.54 -3.75 20.63
N TRP A 79 -13.27 -3.66 21.02
CA TRP A 79 -12.39 -4.82 21.18
C TRP A 79 -12.40 -5.33 22.63
N GLN A 80 -13.25 -6.32 22.93
CA GLN A 80 -13.21 -7.02 24.22
C GLN A 80 -12.23 -8.20 24.21
N ALA A 81 -11.10 -8.04 24.90
CA ALA A 81 -10.14 -9.10 25.15
C ALA A 81 -10.60 -10.00 26.32
N HIS A 82 -11.05 -11.22 26.00
CA HIS A 82 -11.29 -12.27 26.98
C HIS A 82 -10.70 -13.59 26.49
N GLY A 83 -9.73 -14.11 27.25
CA GLY A 83 -9.10 -15.39 27.01
C GLY A 83 -7.78 -15.53 27.76
N ARG A 84 -7.79 -16.21 28.91
CA ARG A 84 -6.57 -16.90 29.38
C ARG A 84 -6.27 -18.00 28.36
N ASN A 85 -4.98 -18.24 28.07
CA ASN A 85 -4.45 -19.15 27.04
C ASN A 85 -4.30 -18.55 25.62
N GLY A 86 -3.40 -17.57 25.47
CA GLY A 86 -2.42 -17.48 24.36
C GLY A 86 -2.86 -17.26 22.90
N TRP A 87 -4.12 -17.45 22.54
CA TRP A 87 -4.58 -17.42 21.14
C TRP A 87 -5.46 -16.20 20.86
N LEU A 88 -4.89 -15.14 20.29
CA LEU A 88 -5.62 -13.96 19.84
C LEU A 88 -6.50 -14.29 18.62
N ARG A 89 -7.80 -14.51 18.85
CA ARG A 89 -8.79 -14.56 17.77
C ARG A 89 -9.12 -13.14 17.28
N ALA A 90 -8.49 -12.74 16.17
CA ALA A 90 -8.94 -11.60 15.39
C ALA A 90 -10.40 -11.81 14.95
N ARG A 91 -11.26 -10.81 15.18
CA ARG A 91 -12.70 -10.87 14.96
C ARG A 91 -13.13 -9.66 14.16
N ALA A 92 -13.70 -9.87 12.98
CA ALA A 92 -14.34 -8.82 12.19
C ALA A 92 -15.84 -9.14 12.03
N CYS A 93 -16.69 -8.17 12.35
CA CYS A 93 -18.12 -8.23 12.06
C CYS A 93 -18.39 -7.46 10.76
N ALA A 94 -18.87 -8.15 9.72
CA ALA A 94 -19.33 -7.51 8.50
C ALA A 94 -20.79 -7.06 8.67
N PRO A 95 -21.21 -5.89 8.16
CA PRO A 95 -22.61 -5.47 8.20
C PRO A 95 -23.53 -6.52 7.55
N GLY A 96 -24.60 -6.90 8.24
CA GLY A 96 -25.63 -7.82 7.72
C GLY A 96 -25.23 -9.30 7.57
N GLY A 97 -24.03 -9.71 8.01
CA GLY A 97 -23.60 -11.11 7.93
C GLY A 97 -23.09 -11.66 9.27
N GLY A 98 -23.39 -12.93 9.55
CA GLY A 98 -22.91 -13.63 10.74
C GLY A 98 -21.38 -13.67 10.86
N ARG A 99 -20.89 -14.06 12.05
CA ARG A 99 -19.45 -14.13 12.39
C ARG A 99 -18.68 -14.93 11.34
N ARG A 100 -17.64 -14.32 10.74
CA ARG A 100 -16.71 -14.97 9.81
C ARG A 100 -15.35 -15.13 10.45
N ARG A 101 -14.60 -16.16 10.06
CA ARG A 101 -13.18 -16.31 10.40
C ARG A 101 -12.37 -15.58 9.32
N LEU A 102 -11.42 -14.74 9.74
CA LEU A 102 -10.45 -14.14 8.82
C LEU A 102 -9.41 -15.19 8.41
N VAL A 103 -8.97 -15.15 7.14
CA VAL A 103 -7.92 -16.05 6.63
C VAL A 103 -6.54 -15.66 7.18
N TYR A 104 -6.32 -14.35 7.39
CA TYR A 104 -5.14 -13.79 8.04
C TYR A 104 -5.57 -12.75 9.09
N VAL A 105 -4.69 -12.35 10.01
CA VAL A 105 -5.03 -11.50 11.17
C VAL A 105 -5.56 -10.10 10.77
N GLY A 106 -5.19 -9.60 9.60
CA GLY A 106 -5.65 -8.34 8.99
C GLY A 106 -4.69 -7.90 7.88
N CYS A 107 -4.92 -6.74 7.26
CA CYS A 107 -4.01 -6.17 6.25
C CYS A 107 -3.60 -4.71 6.52
N HIS A 108 -3.54 -4.34 7.80
CA HIS A 108 -3.40 -2.95 8.27
C HIS A 108 -2.19 -2.19 7.69
N SER A 109 -0.98 -2.77 7.63
CA SER A 109 0.20 -2.09 7.07
C SER A 109 0.08 -1.90 5.55
N TRP A 110 -0.41 -2.93 4.85
CA TRP A 110 -0.69 -2.86 3.42
C TRP A 110 -1.71 -1.75 3.10
N GLU A 111 -2.89 -1.80 3.71
CA GLU A 111 -3.94 -0.79 3.47
C GLU A 111 -3.48 0.62 3.86
N THR A 112 -2.81 0.78 5.01
CA THR A 112 -2.32 2.11 5.46
C THR A 112 -1.29 2.67 4.49
N ALA A 113 -0.35 1.85 4.00
CA ALA A 113 0.66 2.28 3.04
C ALA A 113 0.07 2.71 1.69
N LEU A 114 -0.94 1.99 1.18
CA LEU A 114 -1.62 2.34 -0.06
C LEU A 114 -2.54 3.56 0.09
N ILE A 115 -3.16 3.76 1.26
CA ILE A 115 -3.96 4.95 1.59
C ILE A 115 -3.06 6.19 1.67
N VAL A 116 -1.91 6.11 2.34
CA VAL A 116 -0.92 7.20 2.40
C VAL A 116 -0.45 7.59 1.00
N GLN A 117 -0.07 6.62 0.16
CA GLN A 117 0.31 6.86 -1.23
C GLN A 117 -0.83 7.52 -2.03
N SER A 118 -2.08 7.13 -1.78
CA SER A 118 -3.25 7.72 -2.44
C SER A 118 -3.45 9.19 -2.07
N PHE A 119 -3.41 9.55 -0.78
CA PHE A 119 -3.51 10.95 -0.32
C PHE A 119 -2.35 11.82 -0.82
N TYR A 120 -1.14 11.27 -0.88
CA TYR A 120 0.02 11.95 -1.44
C TYR A 120 -0.17 12.22 -2.95
N ALA A 121 -0.60 11.21 -3.71
CA ALA A 121 -0.80 11.30 -5.16
C ALA A 121 -1.94 12.24 -5.57
N THR A 122 -2.97 12.41 -4.73
CA THR A 122 -4.08 13.36 -4.97
C THR A 122 -3.78 14.79 -4.51
N GLY A 123 -2.66 15.04 -3.84
CA GLY A 123 -2.32 16.35 -3.28
C GLY A 123 -3.18 16.77 -2.08
N LEU A 124 -3.93 15.83 -1.48
CA LEU A 124 -4.84 16.09 -0.36
C LEU A 124 -4.14 16.00 1.02
N THR A 125 -2.82 16.18 1.05
CA THR A 125 -2.02 15.97 2.26
C THR A 125 -2.33 16.99 3.36
N GLU A 126 -2.58 18.24 3.00
CA GLU A 126 -2.96 19.32 3.93
C GLU A 126 -4.33 19.07 4.57
N GLU A 127 -5.34 18.70 3.76
CA GLU A 127 -6.71 18.42 4.23
C GLU A 127 -6.76 17.23 5.20
N PHE A 128 -5.96 16.19 4.93
CA PHE A 128 -5.94 14.95 5.71
C PHE A 128 -4.72 14.80 6.62
N GLY A 129 -4.04 15.91 6.96
CA GLY A 129 -2.80 15.91 7.75
C GLY A 129 -2.88 15.10 9.05
N SER A 130 -3.92 15.31 9.86
CA SER A 130 -4.12 14.54 11.11
C SER A 130 -4.37 13.04 10.92
N THR A 131 -4.88 12.63 9.75
CA THR A 131 -5.02 11.21 9.36
C THR A 131 -3.66 10.66 8.91
N LEU A 132 -2.90 11.44 8.14
CA LEU A 132 -1.54 11.07 7.70
C LEU A 132 -0.55 10.99 8.86
N GLN A 133 -0.66 11.86 9.87
CA GLN A 133 0.12 11.79 11.11
C GLN A 133 -0.09 10.46 11.83
N LYS A 134 -1.35 10.04 11.99
CA LYS A 134 -1.70 8.74 12.61
C LYS A 134 -1.22 7.55 11.77
N ALA A 135 -1.33 7.65 10.45
CA ALA A 135 -0.81 6.63 9.53
C ALA A 135 0.73 6.53 9.62
N HIS A 136 1.42 7.67 9.72
CA HIS A 136 2.87 7.76 9.88
C HIS A 136 3.31 7.15 11.23
N GLU A 137 2.65 7.49 12.32
CA GLU A 137 2.88 6.90 13.64
C GLU A 137 2.65 5.37 13.62
N PHE A 138 1.52 4.92 13.05
CA PHE A 138 1.23 3.50 12.90
C PHE A 138 2.31 2.77 12.12
N LEU A 139 2.72 3.27 10.94
CA LEU A 139 3.77 2.63 10.14
C LEU A 139 5.13 2.65 10.85
N LYS A 140 5.48 3.72 11.57
CA LYS A 140 6.70 3.79 12.40
C LYS A 140 6.69 2.77 13.55
N ASN A 141 5.52 2.43 14.10
CA ASN A 141 5.36 1.44 15.17
C ASN A 141 5.24 0.00 14.63
N ALA A 142 4.68 -0.19 13.43
CA ALA A 142 4.45 -1.50 12.82
C ALA A 142 5.71 -2.12 12.16
N GLN A 143 6.77 -1.34 11.93
CA GLN A 143 8.01 -1.86 11.38
C GLN A 143 8.74 -2.75 12.40
N VAL A 144 9.15 -3.94 11.97
CA VAL A 144 9.88 -4.92 12.78
C VAL A 144 11.31 -4.43 13.03
N THR A 145 11.64 -4.08 14.28
CA THR A 145 12.95 -3.49 14.65
C THR A 145 14.05 -4.51 14.96
N GLN A 146 13.73 -5.81 15.03
CA GLN A 146 14.69 -6.88 15.35
C GLN A 146 14.37 -8.19 14.63
N ASN A 147 15.39 -9.04 14.45
CA ASN A 147 15.19 -10.42 14.02
C ASN A 147 14.75 -11.28 15.20
N LEU A 148 14.01 -12.36 14.94
CA LEU A 148 13.80 -13.41 15.93
C LEU A 148 15.15 -14.10 16.27
N PRO A 149 15.40 -14.51 17.52
CA PRO A 149 16.58 -15.31 17.85
C PRO A 149 16.63 -16.60 17.03
N ASN A 150 17.83 -16.95 16.54
CA ASN A 150 18.08 -18.18 15.76
C ASN A 150 17.19 -18.37 14.52
N TYR A 151 16.62 -17.29 13.95
CA TYR A 151 15.65 -17.34 12.84
C TYR A 151 16.10 -18.20 11.63
N LYS A 152 17.41 -18.15 11.29
CA LYS A 152 17.99 -18.98 10.21
C LYS A 152 17.86 -20.49 10.45
N SER A 153 17.94 -20.94 11.70
CA SER A 153 17.77 -22.36 12.07
C SER A 153 16.34 -22.86 11.86
N TYR A 154 15.39 -21.94 11.68
CA TYR A 154 13.98 -22.22 11.36
C TYR A 154 13.64 -21.82 9.91
N TYR A 155 14.64 -21.73 9.04
CA TYR A 155 14.50 -21.38 7.62
C TYR A 155 13.80 -20.04 7.38
N ARG A 156 13.89 -19.09 8.32
CA ARG A 156 13.35 -17.74 8.15
C ARG A 156 14.38 -16.82 7.52
N GLU A 157 13.92 -15.91 6.68
CA GLU A 157 14.72 -14.79 6.18
C GLU A 157 14.82 -13.63 7.19
N ARG A 158 15.65 -12.60 6.93
CA ARG A 158 15.78 -11.41 7.79
C ARG A 158 14.40 -10.75 7.99
N THR A 159 14.09 -10.31 9.20
CA THR A 159 12.87 -9.55 9.50
C THR A 159 13.15 -8.14 10.02
N LYS A 160 14.36 -7.85 10.52
CA LYS A 160 14.75 -6.50 10.96
C LYS A 160 14.70 -5.51 9.78
N GLY A 161 13.77 -4.57 9.87
CA GLY A 161 13.47 -3.53 8.87
C GLY A 161 12.14 -3.70 8.15
N SER A 162 11.50 -4.88 8.25
CA SER A 162 10.32 -5.21 7.45
C SER A 162 9.01 -4.62 7.97
N TRP A 163 7.99 -4.66 7.12
CA TRP A 163 6.59 -4.64 7.55
C TRP A 163 5.93 -5.98 7.24
N THR A 164 5.10 -6.43 8.18
CA THR A 164 4.21 -7.58 8.02
C THR A 164 2.86 -7.09 7.50
N LEU A 165 2.01 -7.97 6.95
CA LEU A 165 0.70 -7.54 6.43
C LEU A 165 -0.16 -6.80 7.49
N THR A 166 0.04 -7.11 8.79
CA THR A 166 -0.66 -6.47 9.92
C THR A 166 0.08 -5.29 10.53
N ASN A 167 0.78 -5.52 11.63
CA ASN A 167 1.22 -4.53 12.62
C ASN A 167 2.62 -4.87 13.19
N GLY A 168 3.39 -5.71 12.52
CA GLY A 168 4.72 -6.15 12.96
C GLY A 168 4.74 -7.33 13.94
N GLU A 169 3.74 -7.46 14.81
CA GLU A 169 3.76 -8.38 15.98
C GLU A 169 3.98 -9.87 15.64
N ASN A 170 3.63 -10.32 14.44
CA ASN A 170 3.79 -11.71 14.02
C ASN A 170 5.18 -12.02 13.41
N PHE A 171 6.03 -11.02 13.23
CA PHE A 171 7.37 -11.15 12.62
C PHE A 171 7.38 -11.89 11.27
N TRP A 172 6.26 -11.90 10.53
CA TRP A 172 6.18 -12.55 9.21
C TRP A 172 6.13 -11.50 8.10
N PRO A 173 7.30 -11.11 7.56
CA PRO A 173 7.36 -10.10 6.50
C PRO A 173 6.65 -10.58 5.25
N ILE A 174 6.10 -9.62 4.50
CA ILE A 174 5.78 -9.80 3.09
C ILE A 174 6.58 -8.75 2.33
N ALA A 175 7.20 -9.16 1.23
CA ALA A 175 8.22 -8.39 0.53
C ALA A 175 7.62 -7.15 -0.15
N ASP A 176 6.47 -7.31 -0.81
CA ASP A 176 5.70 -6.17 -1.33
C ASP A 176 5.26 -5.22 -0.22
N THR A 177 4.79 -5.72 0.92
CA THR A 177 4.26 -4.91 2.02
C THR A 177 5.36 -4.09 2.67
N THR A 178 6.56 -4.64 2.75
CA THR A 178 7.76 -3.91 3.15
C THR A 178 8.09 -2.81 2.15
N ALA A 179 8.00 -3.07 0.85
CA ALA A 179 8.25 -2.08 -0.20
C ALA A 179 7.18 -0.96 -0.23
N GLU A 180 5.90 -1.30 -0.15
CA GLU A 180 4.78 -0.34 -0.08
C GLU A 180 4.85 0.53 1.19
N SER A 181 5.13 -0.08 2.34
CA SER A 181 5.27 0.67 3.60
C SER A 181 6.50 1.57 3.59
N LEU A 182 7.62 1.12 3.02
CA LEU A 182 8.79 1.94 2.78
C LEU A 182 8.48 3.12 1.85
N LYS A 183 7.75 2.91 0.74
CA LYS A 183 7.26 4.01 -0.12
C LYS A 183 6.43 5.02 0.66
N ALA A 184 5.44 4.56 1.43
CA ALA A 184 4.59 5.43 2.23
C ALA A 184 5.40 6.30 3.20
N ILE A 185 6.36 5.70 3.92
CA ILE A 185 7.29 6.41 4.82
C ILE A 185 8.16 7.43 4.06
N LEU A 186 8.72 7.08 2.90
CA LEU A 186 9.56 7.96 2.07
C LEU A 186 8.77 9.09 1.36
N LEU A 187 7.44 8.98 1.27
CA LEU A 187 6.57 10.06 0.82
C LEU A 187 6.15 10.96 1.98
N LEU A 188 5.83 10.38 3.15
CA LEU A 188 5.53 11.12 4.37
C LEU A 188 6.71 12.01 4.81
N SER A 189 7.96 11.55 4.66
CA SER A 189 9.15 12.35 4.97
C SER A 189 9.37 13.56 4.04
N LYS A 190 8.60 13.69 2.94
CA LYS A 190 8.61 14.86 2.04
C LYS A 190 7.53 15.89 2.38
N ILE A 191 6.66 15.60 3.36
CA ILE A 191 5.63 16.51 3.86
C ILE A 191 6.19 17.26 5.07
N ASN A 192 5.68 18.48 5.35
CA ASN A 192 6.05 19.23 6.56
C ASN A 192 5.86 18.37 7.84
N PRO A 193 6.90 18.16 8.68
CA PRO A 193 6.79 17.47 9.97
C PRO A 193 5.71 18.03 10.91
N ASP A 194 5.39 19.33 10.86
CA ASP A 194 4.31 19.91 11.67
C ASP A 194 2.94 19.29 11.37
N LEU A 195 2.77 18.77 10.15
CA LEU A 195 1.52 18.21 9.64
C LEU A 195 1.41 16.70 9.84
N VAL A 196 2.53 15.96 9.70
CA VAL A 196 2.55 14.48 9.72
C VAL A 196 3.47 13.87 10.78
N GLY A 197 4.07 14.68 11.64
CA GLY A 197 5.07 14.28 12.63
C GLY A 197 6.45 13.95 12.03
N ASP A 198 7.45 13.89 12.89
CA ASP A 198 8.86 13.70 12.51
C ASP A 198 9.08 12.48 11.60
N PRO A 199 9.97 12.58 10.58
CA PRO A 199 10.40 11.44 9.79
C PRO A 199 10.91 10.26 10.63
N ILE A 200 10.82 9.05 10.07
CA ILE A 200 11.52 7.90 10.64
C ILE A 200 13.05 8.16 10.58
N LYS A 201 13.80 7.62 11.56
CA LYS A 201 15.26 7.71 11.54
C LYS A 201 15.87 6.97 10.35
N GLU A 202 16.95 7.52 9.80
CA GLU A 202 17.59 7.02 8.57
C GLU A 202 18.07 5.57 8.69
N GLU A 203 18.57 5.14 9.85
CA GLU A 203 19.03 3.77 10.07
C GLU A 203 17.89 2.75 9.94
N ARG A 204 16.65 3.17 10.20
CA ARG A 204 15.45 2.35 10.02
C ARG A 204 15.03 2.23 8.55
N LEU A 205 15.42 3.18 7.70
CA LEU A 205 15.29 3.07 6.25
C LEU A 205 16.33 2.10 5.69
N TYR A 206 17.58 2.19 6.17
CA TYR A 206 18.64 1.23 5.85
C TYR A 206 18.27 -0.19 6.25
N ASP A 207 17.71 -0.37 7.45
CA ASP A 207 17.17 -1.66 7.87
C ASP A 207 16.11 -2.20 6.90
N ALA A 208 15.17 -1.36 6.43
CA ALA A 208 14.13 -1.77 5.49
C ALA A 208 14.69 -2.15 4.11
N VAL A 209 15.62 -1.36 3.59
CA VAL A 209 16.28 -1.62 2.30
C VAL A 209 17.09 -2.90 2.36
N ASP A 210 17.92 -3.08 3.38
CA ASP A 210 18.63 -4.35 3.61
C ASP A 210 17.69 -5.56 3.69
N CYS A 211 16.52 -5.38 4.32
CA CYS A 211 15.52 -6.43 4.47
C CYS A 211 14.95 -6.84 3.11
N LEU A 212 14.54 -5.86 2.29
CA LEU A 212 14.15 -6.10 0.90
C LEU A 212 15.27 -6.76 0.08
N LEU A 213 16.49 -6.26 0.17
CA LEU A 213 17.65 -6.79 -0.56
C LEU A 213 18.00 -8.24 -0.14
N SER A 214 17.64 -8.67 1.08
CA SER A 214 17.77 -10.09 1.48
C SER A 214 16.72 -11.03 0.86
N TYR A 215 15.63 -10.49 0.33
CA TYR A 215 14.57 -11.25 -0.36
C TYR A 215 14.77 -11.28 -1.88
N VAL A 216 15.60 -10.39 -2.42
CA VAL A 216 15.85 -10.28 -3.86
C VAL A 216 16.53 -11.54 -4.39
N ASN A 217 15.94 -12.10 -5.44
CA ASN A 217 16.45 -13.25 -6.16
C ASN A 217 17.75 -12.90 -6.90
N LYS A 218 18.56 -13.92 -7.25
CA LYS A 218 19.84 -13.74 -7.97
C LYS A 218 19.71 -13.01 -9.31
N ASP A 219 18.51 -13.04 -9.90
CA ASP A 219 18.14 -12.36 -11.14
C ASP A 219 17.56 -10.96 -10.93
N GLY A 220 17.58 -10.40 -9.71
CA GLY A 220 17.09 -9.06 -9.38
C GLY A 220 15.56 -8.95 -9.21
N THR A 221 14.84 -10.07 -9.23
CA THR A 221 13.39 -10.11 -9.04
C THR A 221 12.99 -10.26 -7.57
N LEU A 222 11.73 -9.98 -7.25
CA LEU A 222 11.17 -10.17 -5.91
C LEU A 222 10.02 -11.19 -5.92
N SER A 223 10.11 -12.16 -5.02
CA SER A 223 9.04 -13.11 -4.70
C SER A 223 8.14 -12.57 -3.56
N SER A 224 7.31 -13.40 -2.93
CA SER A 224 6.28 -12.93 -1.98
C SER A 224 6.77 -12.65 -0.57
N ALA A 225 7.40 -13.63 0.08
CA ALA A 225 7.74 -13.58 1.51
C ALA A 225 9.23 -13.85 1.75
N GLU A 226 9.85 -14.67 0.91
CA GLU A 226 11.27 -15.04 0.98
C GLU A 226 11.86 -15.10 -0.43
N CYS A 227 13.17 -15.26 -0.57
CA CYS A 227 13.76 -15.51 -1.89
C CYS A 227 13.36 -16.89 -2.44
N LYS A 228 13.39 -17.05 -3.77
CA LYS A 228 13.16 -18.32 -4.47
C LYS A 228 14.27 -19.32 -4.14
N ARG A 229 14.03 -20.17 -3.14
CA ARG A 229 14.97 -21.19 -2.65
C ARG A 229 15.04 -22.47 -3.48
N THR A 230 14.09 -22.70 -4.39
CA THR A 230 14.04 -23.92 -5.21
C THR A 230 13.57 -23.64 -6.64
N THR A 231 13.51 -24.68 -7.46
CA THR A 231 13.18 -24.61 -8.89
C THR A 231 11.78 -25.11 -9.18
N SER A 232 11.20 -24.64 -10.28
CA SER A 232 9.78 -24.83 -10.59
C SER A 232 9.38 -26.27 -10.95
N TRP A 233 10.33 -27.19 -11.16
CA TRP A 233 9.99 -28.61 -11.34
C TRP A 233 9.41 -29.23 -10.06
N VAL A 234 9.72 -28.66 -8.88
CA VAL A 234 9.25 -29.17 -7.59
C VAL A 234 7.74 -28.93 -7.40
N GLU A 235 7.08 -28.10 -8.21
CA GLU A 235 5.60 -28.08 -8.27
C GLU A 235 5.01 -29.41 -8.76
N PHE A 236 5.79 -30.30 -9.41
CA PHE A 236 5.32 -31.65 -9.75
C PHE A 236 4.93 -32.48 -8.52
N ILE A 237 5.55 -32.23 -7.36
CA ILE A 237 5.19 -32.90 -6.10
C ILE A 237 4.12 -32.14 -5.29
N ASN A 238 3.49 -31.11 -5.86
CA ASN A 238 2.40 -30.40 -5.19
C ASN A 238 1.21 -31.35 -4.96
N PRO A 239 0.87 -31.68 -3.70
CA PRO A 239 -0.21 -32.61 -3.40
C PRO A 239 -1.59 -31.91 -3.35
N SER A 240 -1.65 -30.60 -3.59
CA SER A 240 -2.89 -29.84 -3.53
C SER A 240 -3.62 -29.84 -4.87
N GLU A 241 -4.74 -30.55 -4.92
CA GLU A 241 -5.69 -30.51 -6.04
C GLU A 241 -6.31 -29.11 -6.23
N SER A 242 -6.44 -28.35 -5.13
CA SER A 242 -7.15 -27.06 -5.10
C SER A 242 -6.28 -25.84 -5.35
N PHE A 243 -4.95 -25.93 -5.16
CA PHE A 243 -4.05 -24.78 -5.22
C PHE A 243 -2.82 -25.07 -6.10
N ARG A 244 -2.55 -24.18 -7.05
CA ARG A 244 -1.37 -24.23 -7.93
C ARG A 244 -0.27 -23.30 -7.41
N ASN A 245 0.98 -23.60 -7.75
CA ASN A 245 2.15 -22.75 -7.48
C ASN A 245 2.34 -22.44 -5.98
N ILE A 246 2.23 -23.47 -5.13
CA ILE A 246 2.31 -23.32 -3.65
C ILE A 246 3.59 -23.87 -3.03
N ILE A 247 4.44 -24.54 -3.82
CA ILE A 247 5.66 -25.19 -3.32
C ILE A 247 6.87 -24.26 -3.48
N VAL A 248 6.84 -23.37 -4.48
CA VAL A 248 7.91 -22.41 -4.80
C VAL A 248 7.43 -20.98 -4.62
N ASP A 249 8.19 -20.14 -3.91
CA ASP A 249 7.94 -18.70 -3.86
C ASP A 249 8.44 -18.04 -5.16
N TYR A 250 7.55 -17.96 -6.16
CA TYR A 250 7.85 -17.43 -7.49
C TYR A 250 8.13 -15.92 -7.47
N PRO A 251 9.00 -15.42 -8.36
CA PRO A 251 9.10 -13.98 -8.60
C PRO A 251 7.85 -13.46 -9.30
N TYR A 252 7.33 -12.33 -8.81
CA TYR A 252 6.07 -11.74 -9.28
C TYR A 252 6.28 -10.33 -9.84
N PRO A 253 5.66 -9.98 -10.99
CA PRO A 253 5.71 -8.61 -11.53
C PRO A 253 5.21 -7.55 -10.54
N GLU A 254 4.22 -7.87 -9.71
CA GLU A 254 3.69 -6.99 -8.66
C GLU A 254 4.76 -6.66 -7.61
N CYS A 255 5.32 -7.69 -6.97
CA CYS A 255 6.32 -7.53 -5.91
C CYS A 255 7.58 -6.86 -6.47
N THR A 256 8.01 -7.26 -7.67
CA THR A 256 9.16 -6.64 -8.36
C THR A 256 8.88 -5.18 -8.73
N SER A 257 7.64 -4.82 -9.10
CA SER A 257 7.24 -3.44 -9.35
C SER A 257 7.28 -2.58 -8.08
N SER A 258 6.70 -3.08 -6.98
CA SER A 258 6.75 -2.41 -5.67
C SER A 258 8.20 -2.17 -5.21
N LEU A 259 9.08 -3.16 -5.40
CA LEU A 259 10.52 -3.05 -5.11
C LEU A 259 11.20 -1.93 -5.91
N ILE A 260 11.03 -1.92 -7.24
CA ILE A 260 11.65 -0.92 -8.12
C ILE A 260 11.24 0.49 -7.70
N GLN A 261 9.94 0.71 -7.48
CA GLN A 261 9.43 2.01 -7.05
C GLN A 261 9.96 2.41 -5.66
N ALA A 262 10.03 1.48 -4.71
CA ALA A 262 10.55 1.73 -3.36
C ALA A 262 12.05 2.08 -3.38
N LEU A 263 12.86 1.32 -4.11
CA LEU A 263 14.30 1.56 -4.22
C LEU A 263 14.62 2.88 -4.93
N ILE A 264 13.86 3.25 -5.97
CA ILE A 264 14.04 4.52 -6.67
C ILE A 264 13.67 5.71 -5.78
N LEU A 265 12.55 5.63 -5.06
CA LEU A 265 12.18 6.66 -4.07
C LEU A 265 13.21 6.76 -2.93
N PHE A 266 13.75 5.62 -2.48
CA PHE A 266 14.80 5.57 -1.46
C PHE A 266 16.09 6.25 -1.94
N ARG A 267 16.55 5.95 -3.17
CA ARG A 267 17.75 6.61 -3.74
C ARG A 267 17.59 8.13 -3.87
N GLY A 268 16.36 8.62 -4.05
CA GLY A 268 16.08 10.05 -4.07
C GLY A 268 16.30 10.76 -2.71
N ILE A 269 16.42 10.00 -1.62
CA ILE A 269 16.67 10.50 -0.26
C ILE A 269 18.06 10.08 0.23
N CYS A 270 18.47 8.83 -0.01
CA CYS A 270 19.75 8.23 0.41
C CYS A 270 20.57 7.76 -0.82
N PRO A 271 21.10 8.67 -1.66
CA PRO A 271 21.64 8.33 -2.98
C PRO A 271 22.91 7.45 -2.98
N MET A 272 23.66 7.44 -1.89
CA MET A 272 24.95 6.72 -1.78
C MET A 272 24.82 5.31 -1.19
N TYR A 273 23.73 5.00 -0.49
CA TYR A 273 23.59 3.73 0.22
C TYR A 273 23.35 2.56 -0.73
N ARG A 274 24.28 1.58 -0.76
CA ARG A 274 24.26 0.36 -1.60
C ARG A 274 23.94 0.65 -3.09
N ARG A 275 24.40 1.80 -3.60
CA ARG A 275 23.97 2.39 -4.88
C ARG A 275 24.07 1.44 -6.07
N GLU A 276 25.24 0.84 -6.31
CA GLU A 276 25.51 0.00 -7.49
C GLU A 276 24.64 -1.26 -7.52
N GLU A 277 24.45 -1.87 -6.35
CA GLU A 277 23.60 -3.05 -6.18
C GLU A 277 22.13 -2.72 -6.44
N ILE A 278 21.65 -1.59 -5.90
CA ILE A 278 20.30 -1.09 -6.13
C ILE A 278 20.08 -0.75 -7.62
N GLU A 279 21.02 -0.08 -8.28
CA GLU A 279 20.96 0.21 -9.72
C GLU A 279 20.88 -1.09 -10.56
N LYS A 280 21.69 -2.11 -10.21
CA LYS A 280 21.66 -3.43 -10.85
C LYS A 280 20.32 -4.15 -10.64
N ILE A 281 19.75 -4.10 -9.45
CA ILE A 281 18.47 -4.73 -9.13
C ILE A 281 17.31 -4.03 -9.87
N ILE A 282 17.29 -2.70 -9.90
CA ILE A 282 16.30 -1.93 -10.68
C ILE A 282 16.35 -2.32 -12.16
N LYS A 283 17.55 -2.35 -12.77
CA LYS A 283 17.74 -2.71 -14.18
C LYS A 283 17.28 -4.13 -14.47
N ASN A 284 17.66 -5.09 -13.62
CA ASN A 284 17.30 -6.49 -13.80
C ASN A 284 15.79 -6.73 -13.61
N GLY A 285 15.20 -6.15 -12.57
CA GLY A 285 13.77 -6.22 -12.30
C GLY A 285 12.93 -5.59 -13.41
N ALA A 286 13.36 -4.46 -13.97
CA ALA A 286 12.70 -3.84 -15.13
C ALA A 286 12.75 -4.77 -16.35
N SER A 287 13.90 -5.39 -16.63
CA SER A 287 14.03 -6.39 -17.70
C SER A 287 13.16 -7.64 -17.48
N PHE A 288 12.96 -8.06 -16.22
CA PHE A 288 12.01 -9.14 -15.89
C PHE A 288 10.56 -8.73 -16.13
N ILE A 289 10.15 -7.52 -15.72
CA ILE A 289 8.81 -7.00 -15.98
C ILE A 289 8.57 -6.93 -17.50
N GLU A 290 9.52 -6.38 -18.27
CA GLU A 290 9.44 -6.35 -19.74
C GLU A 290 9.26 -7.76 -20.35
N LYS A 291 10.11 -8.72 -19.95
CA LYS A 291 10.06 -10.11 -20.46
C LYS A 291 8.81 -10.90 -20.06
N THR A 292 8.12 -10.47 -19.00
CA THR A 292 6.86 -11.10 -18.54
C THR A 292 5.62 -10.42 -19.11
N GLN A 293 5.77 -9.38 -19.94
CA GLN A 293 4.64 -8.79 -20.65
C GLN A 293 4.00 -9.82 -21.60
N ARG A 294 2.67 -9.89 -21.58
CA ARG A 294 1.89 -10.76 -22.46
C ARG A 294 1.81 -10.21 -23.88
N LYS A 295 1.43 -11.04 -24.83
CA LYS A 295 1.23 -10.63 -26.25
C LYS A 295 0.17 -9.55 -26.43
N ASP A 296 -0.84 -9.53 -25.55
CA ASP A 296 -1.87 -8.49 -25.48
C ASP A 296 -1.36 -7.14 -24.94
N GLY A 297 -0.22 -7.12 -24.23
CA GLY A 297 0.38 -5.93 -23.61
C GLY A 297 0.19 -5.83 -22.10
N SER A 298 -0.62 -6.69 -21.50
CA SER A 298 -0.90 -6.72 -20.06
C SER A 298 0.07 -7.61 -19.26
N TRP A 299 -0.09 -7.61 -17.95
CA TRP A 299 0.54 -8.56 -17.02
C TRP A 299 -0.53 -9.39 -16.29
N TYR A 300 -0.17 -10.62 -15.93
CA TYR A 300 -1.04 -11.54 -15.18
C TYR A 300 -1.16 -11.16 -13.70
N GLY A 301 -2.34 -11.40 -13.10
CA GLY A 301 -2.71 -11.15 -11.70
C GLY A 301 -2.44 -12.31 -10.74
N SER A 302 -1.28 -12.39 -10.09
CA SER A 302 -0.96 -13.50 -9.16
C SER A 302 -1.60 -13.34 -7.78
N TRP A 303 -1.64 -12.11 -7.24
CA TRP A 303 -2.29 -11.84 -5.95
C TRP A 303 -3.80 -11.60 -6.04
N ALA A 304 -4.27 -11.31 -7.26
CA ALA A 304 -5.55 -10.69 -7.50
C ALA A 304 -6.49 -11.49 -8.41
N GLU A 305 -6.07 -12.65 -8.96
CA GLU A 305 -6.99 -13.61 -9.60
C GLU A 305 -6.50 -15.07 -9.43
N TYR A 306 -7.44 -15.99 -9.19
CA TYR A 306 -7.27 -17.45 -9.36
C TYR A 306 -8.04 -17.96 -10.59
N VAL A 307 -8.39 -17.04 -11.51
CA VAL A 307 -9.16 -17.31 -12.71
C VAL A 307 -8.22 -17.30 -13.92
N ASP A 308 -8.61 -18.03 -14.96
CA ASP A 308 -7.76 -18.49 -16.06
C ASP A 308 -6.72 -17.48 -16.58
N GLY A 309 -5.49 -17.96 -16.78
CA GLY A 309 -4.32 -17.19 -17.21
C GLY A 309 -4.40 -16.64 -18.65
N GLY A 310 -5.59 -16.59 -19.24
CA GLY A 310 -5.90 -15.96 -20.52
C GLY A 310 -6.22 -14.45 -20.42
N SER A 311 -6.72 -13.96 -19.28
CA SER A 311 -7.26 -12.60 -19.16
C SER A 311 -6.20 -11.53 -18.82
N PRO A 312 -6.35 -10.29 -19.32
CA PRO A 312 -5.47 -9.16 -18.97
C PRO A 312 -5.82 -8.59 -17.58
N HIS A 313 -4.83 -8.36 -16.71
CA HIS A 313 -5.06 -7.79 -15.37
C HIS A 313 -4.66 -6.31 -15.30
N ALA A 314 -5.64 -5.44 -15.11
CA ALA A 314 -5.52 -3.99 -15.19
C ALA A 314 -4.71 -3.38 -14.02
N VAL A 315 -4.91 -3.85 -12.78
CA VAL A 315 -4.09 -3.39 -11.62
C VAL A 315 -2.61 -3.75 -11.82
N ASN A 316 -2.33 -4.93 -12.34
CA ASN A 316 -0.95 -5.40 -12.54
C ASN A 316 -0.29 -4.69 -13.72
N THR A 317 -1.04 -4.47 -14.80
CA THR A 317 -0.59 -3.68 -15.94
C THR A 317 -0.30 -2.25 -15.53
N ALA A 318 -1.13 -1.65 -14.66
CA ALA A 318 -0.88 -0.35 -14.04
C ALA A 318 0.40 -0.33 -13.20
N MET A 319 0.62 -1.32 -12.33
CA MET A 319 1.86 -1.44 -11.54
C MET A 319 3.10 -1.67 -12.41
N ALA A 320 3.02 -2.49 -13.46
CA ALA A 320 4.12 -2.76 -14.38
C ALA A 320 4.51 -1.49 -15.17
N ILE A 321 3.52 -0.74 -15.70
CA ILE A 321 3.74 0.56 -16.34
C ILE A 321 4.48 1.50 -15.39
N LEU A 322 4.05 1.62 -14.12
CA LEU A 322 4.72 2.48 -13.15
C LEU A 322 6.19 2.08 -12.96
N ALA A 323 6.49 0.80 -12.70
CA ALA A 323 7.87 0.36 -12.50
C ALA A 323 8.76 0.59 -13.73
N LEU A 324 8.26 0.31 -14.94
CA LEU A 324 8.99 0.56 -16.18
C LEU A 324 9.23 2.08 -16.39
N LEU A 325 8.25 2.94 -16.08
CA LEU A 325 8.43 4.40 -16.14
C LEU A 325 9.48 4.89 -15.14
N TYR A 326 9.39 4.46 -13.87
CA TYR A 326 10.37 4.83 -12.84
C TYR A 326 11.78 4.33 -13.20
N ALA A 327 11.90 3.14 -13.80
CA ALA A 327 13.17 2.58 -14.27
C ALA A 327 13.72 3.24 -15.56
N GLY A 328 13.03 4.23 -16.14
CA GLY A 328 13.49 4.96 -17.33
C GLY A 328 13.21 4.25 -18.67
N GLN A 329 12.40 3.18 -18.69
CA GLN A 329 12.14 2.38 -19.90
C GLN A 329 11.66 3.23 -21.09
N ILE A 330 10.92 4.31 -20.84
CA ILE A 330 10.41 5.24 -21.86
C ILE A 330 11.52 5.87 -22.72
N GLU A 331 12.73 6.00 -22.19
CA GLU A 331 13.90 6.56 -22.90
C GLU A 331 14.69 5.50 -23.68
N HIS A 332 14.50 4.21 -23.34
CA HIS A 332 15.18 3.08 -23.96
C HIS A 332 14.33 2.40 -25.04
N ASP A 333 13.16 1.87 -24.66
CA ASP A 333 12.14 1.37 -25.59
C ASP A 333 10.74 1.63 -25.00
N PRO A 334 9.96 2.57 -25.56
CA PRO A 334 8.62 2.86 -25.09
C PRO A 334 7.57 1.81 -25.56
N THR A 335 7.93 0.86 -26.41
CA THR A 335 7.00 -0.12 -27.00
C THR A 335 6.21 -0.95 -25.97
N PRO A 336 6.83 -1.50 -24.90
CA PRO A 336 6.09 -2.22 -23.85
C PRO A 336 5.06 -1.32 -23.17
N LEU A 337 5.43 -0.07 -22.87
CA LEU A 337 4.55 0.92 -22.25
C LEU A 337 3.35 1.26 -23.16
N TYR A 338 3.55 1.38 -24.48
CA TYR A 338 2.45 1.63 -25.42
C TYR A 338 1.47 0.45 -25.53
N ARG A 339 1.97 -0.79 -25.58
CA ARG A 339 1.11 -1.99 -25.60
C ARG A 339 0.26 -2.06 -24.33
N ALA A 340 0.88 -1.84 -23.18
CA ALA A 340 0.22 -1.80 -21.89
C ALA A 340 -0.83 -0.69 -21.77
N ALA A 341 -0.50 0.53 -22.22
CA ALA A 341 -1.42 1.66 -22.21
C ALA A 341 -2.61 1.44 -23.16
N LYS A 342 -2.39 0.87 -24.35
CA LYS A 342 -3.45 0.47 -25.27
C LYS A 342 -4.39 -0.54 -24.61
N GLU A 343 -3.84 -1.54 -23.92
CA GLU A 343 -4.64 -2.60 -23.31
C GLU A 343 -5.45 -2.09 -22.10
N LEU A 344 -4.90 -1.17 -21.30
CA LEU A 344 -5.69 -0.43 -20.30
C LEU A 344 -6.80 0.43 -20.94
N ILE A 345 -6.57 1.05 -22.09
CA ILE A 345 -7.62 1.82 -22.78
C ILE A 345 -8.73 0.88 -23.30
N ASN A 346 -8.37 -0.29 -23.83
CA ASN A 346 -9.33 -1.30 -24.28
C ASN A 346 -10.20 -1.85 -23.13
N MET A 347 -9.63 -2.01 -21.93
CA MET A 347 -10.35 -2.45 -20.74
C MET A 347 -11.30 -1.39 -20.15
N GLN A 348 -11.25 -0.14 -20.58
CA GLN A 348 -12.12 0.92 -20.02
C GLN A 348 -13.59 0.74 -20.48
N MET A 349 -14.49 0.63 -19.51
CA MET A 349 -15.93 0.53 -19.75
C MET A 349 -16.53 1.85 -20.27
N GLU A 350 -17.73 1.81 -20.85
CA GLU A 350 -18.42 3.02 -21.33
C GLU A 350 -18.68 4.06 -20.22
N THR A 351 -18.84 3.61 -18.98
CA THR A 351 -18.95 4.44 -17.76
C THR A 351 -17.67 5.22 -17.45
N GLY A 352 -16.53 4.82 -18.03
CA GLY A 352 -15.19 5.29 -17.68
C GLY A 352 -14.53 4.48 -16.55
N GLU A 353 -15.27 3.57 -15.92
CA GLU A 353 -14.75 2.63 -14.93
C GLU A 353 -13.97 1.47 -15.60
N PHE A 354 -13.39 0.60 -14.78
CA PHE A 354 -12.74 -0.64 -15.21
C PHE A 354 -13.51 -1.85 -14.67
N PRO A 355 -13.53 -2.99 -15.39
CA PRO A 355 -14.24 -4.18 -14.97
C PRO A 355 -13.71 -4.68 -13.62
N GLN A 356 -14.61 -5.19 -12.77
CA GLN A 356 -14.19 -5.85 -11.54
C GLN A 356 -13.53 -7.19 -11.88
N GLN A 357 -12.22 -7.26 -11.65
CA GLN A 357 -11.41 -8.46 -11.86
C GLN A 357 -11.56 -9.38 -10.63
N SER A 358 -11.64 -10.68 -10.87
CA SER A 358 -12.40 -11.60 -10.02
C SER A 358 -11.54 -12.44 -9.08
N ILE A 359 -11.43 -12.00 -7.84
CA ILE A 359 -11.07 -12.89 -6.73
C ILE A 359 -12.34 -13.54 -6.20
N HIS A 360 -12.24 -14.83 -5.87
CA HIS A 360 -13.27 -15.55 -5.10
C HIS A 360 -13.41 -15.03 -3.64
N SER A 361 -12.77 -13.91 -3.28
CA SER A 361 -12.94 -13.20 -2.01
C SER A 361 -13.25 -11.71 -2.27
N LYS A 362 -14.35 -11.22 -1.69
CA LYS A 362 -14.86 -9.85 -1.88
C LYS A 362 -14.12 -8.83 -1.00
N ILE A 363 -12.80 -8.68 -1.19
CA ILE A 363 -11.98 -7.69 -0.44
C ILE A 363 -11.00 -6.99 -1.39
N TYR A 364 -11.48 -5.97 -2.11
CA TYR A 364 -10.63 -4.91 -2.66
C TYR A 364 -11.25 -3.55 -2.34
N VAL A 365 -10.41 -2.63 -1.84
CA VAL A 365 -10.80 -1.26 -1.51
C VAL A 365 -11.02 -0.49 -2.81
N LYS A 366 -12.29 -0.17 -3.14
CA LYS A 366 -12.67 0.61 -4.34
C LYS A 366 -11.88 1.91 -4.53
N GLY A 367 -11.35 2.49 -3.45
CA GLY A 367 -10.50 3.68 -3.47
C GLY A 367 -9.10 3.46 -4.05
N PHE A 368 -8.44 2.34 -3.78
CA PHE A 368 -7.09 2.06 -4.29
C PHE A 368 -7.09 1.90 -5.83
N ILE A 369 -8.15 1.27 -6.36
CA ILE A 369 -8.39 1.19 -7.80
C ILE A 369 -8.57 2.60 -8.37
N HIS A 370 -9.36 3.48 -7.76
CA HIS A 370 -9.53 4.84 -8.31
C HIS A 370 -8.25 5.69 -8.27
N SER A 371 -7.42 5.62 -7.23
CA SER A 371 -6.18 6.41 -7.15
C SER A 371 -5.07 5.87 -8.06
N LEU A 372 -4.85 4.54 -8.08
CA LEU A 372 -3.88 3.90 -8.96
C LEU A 372 -4.23 4.15 -10.44
N PHE A 373 -5.51 4.02 -10.80
CA PHE A 373 -5.96 4.26 -12.16
C PHE A 373 -5.99 5.76 -12.51
N ALA A 374 -6.27 6.68 -11.58
CA ALA A 374 -6.13 8.11 -11.88
C ALA A 374 -4.68 8.49 -12.21
N ALA A 375 -3.71 7.99 -11.44
CA ALA A 375 -2.28 8.21 -11.69
C ALA A 375 -1.83 7.56 -13.00
N VAL A 376 -2.19 6.29 -13.22
CA VAL A 376 -1.80 5.57 -14.46
C VAL A 376 -2.53 6.11 -15.68
N TRP A 377 -3.78 6.56 -15.59
CA TRP A 377 -4.50 7.17 -16.70
C TRP A 377 -3.95 8.57 -17.03
N ALA A 378 -3.55 9.35 -16.03
CA ALA A 378 -2.82 10.61 -16.27
C ALA A 378 -1.46 10.37 -16.95
N LEU A 379 -0.70 9.37 -16.49
CA LEU A 379 0.59 9.00 -17.07
C LEU A 379 0.46 8.41 -18.49
N CYS A 380 -0.51 7.52 -18.73
CA CYS A 380 -0.79 6.97 -20.07
C CYS A 380 -1.20 8.08 -21.04
N ASN A 381 -2.06 9.02 -20.62
CA ASN A 381 -2.39 10.19 -21.45
C ASN A 381 -1.14 11.07 -21.72
N LEU A 382 -0.26 11.28 -20.75
CA LEU A 382 1.01 12.00 -20.95
C LEU A 382 1.94 11.30 -21.94
N ILE A 383 2.08 9.97 -21.85
CA ILE A 383 2.90 9.13 -22.74
C ILE A 383 2.38 9.17 -24.19
N ILE A 384 1.06 9.09 -24.36
CA ILE A 384 0.40 9.13 -25.67
C ILE A 384 0.48 10.55 -26.27
N THR A 385 0.21 11.59 -25.48
CA THR A 385 0.21 12.98 -25.98
C THR A 385 1.61 13.52 -26.28
N ARG A 386 2.65 13.15 -25.52
CA ARG A 386 4.05 13.55 -25.83
C ARG A 386 4.54 13.02 -27.17
N ASN A 387 4.08 11.85 -27.60
CA ASN A 387 4.53 11.24 -28.86
C ASN A 387 3.63 11.57 -30.05
N ALA A 388 2.35 11.89 -29.83
CA ALA A 388 1.51 12.51 -30.86
C ALA A 388 2.08 13.86 -31.37
N MET A 389 2.93 14.52 -30.59
CA MET A 389 3.68 15.72 -31.02
C MET A 389 5.04 15.42 -31.67
N LYS A 390 5.56 14.18 -31.61
CA LYS A 390 6.84 13.78 -32.25
C LYS A 390 6.68 13.17 -33.65
N TYR A 391 5.45 12.86 -34.06
CA TYR A 391 5.12 12.33 -35.38
C TYR A 391 4.38 13.36 -36.25
N HIS A 392 4.58 14.66 -35.97
CA HIS A 392 3.89 15.76 -36.63
C HIS A 392 4.80 16.92 -37.10
N ASP A 393 6.12 16.75 -36.95
CA ASP A 393 7.18 17.59 -37.54
C ASP A 393 7.90 16.79 -38.65
#